data_AF-A0A7G6YMC3-F1
#
_entry.id   AF-A0A7G6YMC3-F1
#
_cell.length_a   1.000
_cell.length_b   1.000
_cell.length_c   1.000
_cell.angle_alpha   90.00
_cell.angle_beta   90.00
_cell.angle_gamma   90.00
#
_symmetry.space_group_name_H-M   'P 1'
#
loop_
_entity.id
_entity.type
_entity.pdbx_description
1 polymer ?
#
loop_
_entity_poly.entity_id
_entity_poly.type
_entity_poly.pdbx_seq_one_letter_code
_entity_poly.pdbx_strand_id
1 'polypeptide(L)'
;MKHTAYDLIVVGTGFASTFFLQQYLAKRPATEKILVLERGHAVPWAERVKEKQGEQTSYIGRNPECQETFINAQPRKDWLFTVGYGGSSNCWYGCTPRFLPNDFQMKTLYGVGNDWPIQYNELDPYYEQVEDLMAISGPAETPFPRRKPYAQPPHLFTEVDKILHKKYGKLYINQPTARARIPMNGRNPCCANGVCSVCPVNAKFTVDNSNFGTYDDPRVELLTGAQVYGLELVQDRVRKVSFRQNDRDYHVAGEVVALGTNALFNANILLNSGDTNAHTGRGLGEQLGLQANVYLDNLECVGGSTWVNANGYMLYDGDHRREAAACLMESSNTPFFRPERGKWRHMASFRMIFEDMPTAENYVTTTADIMKPMVHFGGPSDYALRGIERMKQQLPQVLSCLPVEKIMYEDPYSSEAHILGTTRMGVTAQDGVVDKHLRHHQYRNLFVLGSGSFPTYTPANPTLTLSALSLHAADQSF
;
A
#
# COMPACT_ATOMS: atom_id res chain seq x y z
N MET A 1 21.34 16.31 13.59
CA MET A 1 22.24 16.33 12.42
C MET A 1 23.68 16.28 12.90
N LYS A 2 24.37 15.16 12.64
CA LYS A 2 25.79 14.96 12.94
C LYS A 2 26.70 15.48 11.83
N HIS A 3 26.18 15.57 10.60
CA HIS A 3 26.93 15.99 9.42
C HIS A 3 26.20 17.07 8.61
N THR A 4 26.95 17.82 7.82
CA THR A 4 26.45 18.85 6.89
C THR A 4 26.15 18.29 5.48
N ALA A 5 26.67 17.10 5.18
CA ALA A 5 26.43 16.36 3.94
C ALA A 5 26.39 14.85 4.22
N TYR A 6 25.58 14.13 3.44
CA TYR A 6 25.36 12.69 3.54
C TYR A 6 25.49 12.03 2.16
N ASP A 7 25.87 10.76 2.13
CA ASP A 7 25.94 9.97 0.89
C ASP A 7 24.52 9.62 0.40
N LEU A 8 23.60 9.37 1.34
CA LEU A 8 22.18 9.15 1.09
C LEU A 8 21.31 9.92 2.07
N ILE A 9 20.27 10.58 1.55
CA ILE A 9 19.14 11.09 2.34
C ILE A 9 17.88 10.32 1.96
N VAL A 10 17.25 9.65 2.93
CA VAL A 10 15.95 8.99 2.76
C VAL A 10 14.87 9.78 3.48
N VAL A 11 13.77 10.06 2.81
CA VAL A 11 12.65 10.83 3.35
C VAL A 11 11.47 9.89 3.61
N GLY A 12 11.06 9.79 4.88
CA GLY A 12 10.03 8.90 5.39
C GLY A 12 10.58 7.55 5.87
N THR A 13 9.85 6.89 6.76
CA THR A 13 10.17 5.56 7.31
C THR A 13 9.09 4.51 6.98
N GLY A 14 8.27 4.76 5.95
CA GLY A 14 7.29 3.80 5.47
C GLY A 14 7.91 2.59 4.77
N PHE A 15 7.06 1.73 4.21
CA PHE A 15 7.48 0.54 3.45
C PHE A 15 8.52 0.87 2.38
N ALA A 16 8.20 1.79 1.46
CA ALA A 16 9.08 2.12 0.35
C ALA A 16 10.51 2.52 0.81
N SER A 17 10.60 3.47 1.74
CA SER A 17 11.88 3.90 2.34
C SER A 17 12.61 2.77 3.05
N THR A 18 11.91 1.99 3.87
CA THR A 18 12.50 0.90 4.67
C THR A 18 13.14 -0.14 3.77
N PHE A 19 12.41 -0.60 2.75
CA PHE A 19 12.89 -1.64 1.85
C PHE A 19 14.01 -1.13 0.94
N PHE A 20 13.90 0.09 0.41
CA PHE A 20 14.98 0.71 -0.36
C PHE A 20 16.26 0.83 0.47
N LEU A 21 16.14 1.35 1.70
CA LEU A 21 17.28 1.54 2.60
C LEU A 21 17.90 0.19 3.01
N GLN A 22 17.09 -0.84 3.26
CA GLN A 22 17.59 -2.17 3.59
C GLN A 22 18.48 -2.74 2.48
N GLN A 23 18.04 -2.63 1.22
CA GLN A 23 18.83 -3.10 0.08
C GLN A 23 20.06 -2.22 -0.16
N TYR A 24 19.95 -0.90 0.02
CA TYR A 24 21.08 0.02 -0.06
C TYR A 24 22.18 -0.33 0.97
N LEU A 25 21.80 -0.48 2.24
CA LEU A 25 22.73 -0.82 3.33
C LEU A 25 23.48 -2.14 3.08
N ALA A 26 22.81 -3.12 2.46
CA ALA A 26 23.41 -4.42 2.13
C ALA A 26 24.49 -4.35 1.04
N LYS A 27 24.45 -3.32 0.18
CA LYS A 27 25.37 -3.16 -0.95
C LYS A 27 26.46 -2.14 -0.75
N ARG A 28 26.22 -1.17 0.13
CA ARG A 28 27.10 -0.02 0.27
C ARG A 28 28.12 -0.19 1.40
N PRO A 29 29.29 0.47 1.31
CA PRO A 29 30.32 0.38 2.34
C PRO A 29 29.85 0.81 3.72
N ALA A 30 30.51 0.30 4.77
CA ALA A 30 30.26 0.66 6.17
C ALA A 30 30.60 2.13 6.52
N THR A 31 31.25 2.86 5.60
CA THR A 31 31.72 4.24 5.81
C THR A 31 30.74 5.32 5.37
N GLU A 32 29.68 4.95 4.64
CA GLU A 32 28.70 5.93 4.15
C GLU A 32 27.86 6.51 5.28
N LYS A 33 27.51 7.79 5.13
CA LYS A 33 26.69 8.56 6.07
C LYS A 33 25.29 8.63 5.49
N ILE A 34 24.31 8.16 6.25
CA ILE A 34 22.93 8.09 5.80
C ILE A 34 22.06 8.90 6.75
N LEU A 35 21.28 9.82 6.18
CA LEU A 35 20.27 10.58 6.93
C LEU A 35 18.89 10.04 6.59
N VAL A 36 18.09 9.74 7.61
CA VAL A 36 16.67 9.43 7.46
C VAL A 36 15.84 10.51 8.14
N LEU A 37 14.91 11.10 7.39
CA LEU A 37 14.03 12.17 7.86
C LEU A 37 12.59 11.67 7.97
N GLU A 38 12.04 11.58 9.17
CA GLU A 38 10.66 11.17 9.44
C GLU A 38 9.85 12.34 9.99
N ARG A 39 8.72 12.65 9.35
CA ARG A 39 7.82 13.74 9.76
C ARG A 39 7.28 13.51 11.16
N GLY A 40 6.85 12.30 11.47
CA GLY A 40 6.31 11.96 12.78
C GLY A 40 7.36 11.49 13.78
N HIS A 41 6.90 11.04 14.93
CA HIS A 41 7.66 10.43 16.01
C HIS A 41 7.32 8.95 16.15
N ALA A 42 8.23 8.21 16.80
CA ALA A 42 7.94 6.86 17.26
C ALA A 42 7.02 6.90 18.48
N VAL A 43 6.00 6.06 18.46
CA VAL A 43 5.14 5.76 19.61
C VAL A 43 5.28 4.28 19.87
N PRO A 44 5.75 3.81 21.03
CA PRO A 44 5.96 2.38 21.28
C PRO A 44 4.68 1.57 21.09
N TRP A 45 4.81 0.32 20.60
CA TRP A 45 3.67 -0.56 20.38
C TRP A 45 2.74 -0.69 21.60
N ALA A 46 3.31 -0.87 22.80
CA ALA A 46 2.54 -1.01 24.03
C ALA A 46 1.69 0.23 24.33
N GLU A 47 2.22 1.43 24.04
CA GLU A 47 1.50 2.69 24.23
C GLU A 47 0.36 2.85 23.21
N ARG A 48 0.58 2.46 21.94
CA ARG A 48 -0.51 2.41 20.93
C ARG A 48 -1.64 1.47 21.35
N VAL A 49 -1.33 0.34 22.00
CA VAL A 49 -2.32 -0.60 22.52
C VAL A 49 -3.13 0.03 23.66
N LYS A 50 -2.46 0.68 24.62
CA LYS A 50 -3.10 1.41 25.73
C LYS A 50 -4.04 2.51 25.21
N GLU A 51 -3.56 3.35 24.29
CA GLU A 51 -4.36 4.41 23.66
C GLU A 51 -5.63 3.85 23.01
N LYS A 52 -5.50 2.71 22.30
CA LYS A 52 -6.65 2.03 21.69
C LYS A 52 -7.65 1.49 22.71
N GLN A 53 -7.21 1.18 23.92
CA GLN A 53 -8.05 0.78 25.04
C GLN A 53 -8.67 1.98 25.77
N GLY A 54 -8.40 3.20 25.32
CA GLY A 54 -8.87 4.44 25.94
C GLY A 54 -8.05 4.87 27.15
N GLU A 55 -6.90 4.25 27.40
CA GLU A 55 -6.00 4.65 28.48
C GLU A 55 -5.24 5.94 28.12
N GLN A 56 -4.94 6.74 29.14
CA GLN A 56 -4.12 7.93 28.99
C GLN A 56 -2.64 7.56 28.93
N THR A 57 -1.92 8.08 27.93
CA THR A 57 -0.46 7.90 27.78
C THR A 57 0.20 9.26 27.55
N SER A 58 1.52 9.34 27.77
CA SER A 58 2.30 10.53 27.39
C SER A 58 2.48 10.69 25.88
N TYR A 59 1.95 9.78 25.06
CA TYR A 59 2.09 9.73 23.61
C TYR A 59 0.82 10.14 22.85
N ILE A 60 -0.30 10.36 23.55
CA ILE A 60 -1.53 10.87 22.94
C ILE A 60 -1.24 12.21 22.24
N GLY A 61 -1.68 12.32 20.97
CA GLY A 61 -1.48 13.51 20.15
C GLY A 61 -0.01 13.76 19.77
N ARG A 62 0.89 12.79 19.99
CA ARG A 62 2.32 12.93 19.67
C ARG A 62 2.56 13.12 18.17
N ASN A 63 1.72 12.51 17.35
CA ASN A 63 1.71 12.66 15.91
C ASN A 63 0.42 13.36 15.46
N PRO A 64 0.46 14.19 14.41
CA PRO A 64 -0.74 14.81 13.87
C PRO A 64 -1.65 13.75 13.24
N GLU A 65 -2.96 13.99 13.33
CA GLU A 65 -3.95 13.19 12.62
C GLU A 65 -3.79 13.43 11.10
N CYS A 66 -4.05 12.40 10.28
CA CYS A 66 -3.74 12.50 8.86
C CYS A 66 -4.55 13.62 8.16
N GLN A 67 -5.79 13.86 8.57
CA GLN A 67 -6.67 14.88 8.03
C GLN A 67 -6.15 16.31 8.28
N GLU A 68 -5.30 16.52 9.29
CA GLU A 68 -4.73 17.83 9.60
C GLU A 68 -3.55 18.19 8.69
N THR A 69 -3.07 17.22 7.91
CA THR A 69 -1.78 17.28 7.24
C THR A 69 -1.86 17.69 5.76
N PHE A 70 -3.07 17.82 5.22
CA PHE A 70 -3.38 18.25 3.85
C PHE A 70 -4.73 18.98 3.82
N ILE A 71 -4.99 19.72 2.74
CA ILE A 71 -6.29 20.34 2.48
C ILE A 71 -7.07 19.43 1.53
N ASN A 72 -8.22 18.92 1.97
CA ASN A 72 -9.09 18.08 1.14
C ASN A 72 -10.13 18.93 0.40
N ALA A 73 -10.02 19.03 -0.93
CA ALA A 73 -11.00 19.75 -1.74
C ALA A 73 -12.31 18.97 -1.95
N GLN A 74 -12.34 17.66 -1.62
CA GLN A 74 -13.52 16.80 -1.73
C GLN A 74 -13.85 16.14 -0.37
N PRO A 75 -14.69 16.75 0.47
CA PRO A 75 -14.98 16.25 1.82
C PRO A 75 -15.61 14.85 1.88
N ARG A 76 -16.22 14.36 0.80
CA ARG A 76 -16.81 13.00 0.75
C ARG A 76 -15.77 11.90 0.52
N LYS A 77 -14.54 12.26 0.16
CA LYS A 77 -13.45 11.33 -0.12
C LYS A 77 -12.46 11.37 1.04
N ASP A 78 -12.24 10.24 1.70
CA ASP A 78 -11.25 10.14 2.76
C ASP A 78 -9.88 9.72 2.23
N TRP A 79 -8.80 10.32 2.72
CA TRP A 79 -7.43 9.88 2.46
C TRP A 79 -6.78 9.46 3.78
N LEU A 80 -6.52 8.16 3.91
CA LEU A 80 -6.15 7.54 5.18
C LEU A 80 -4.71 7.04 5.13
N PHE A 81 -3.92 7.42 6.14
CA PHE A 81 -2.56 6.96 6.38
C PHE A 81 -2.18 7.31 7.82
N THR A 82 -1.05 6.79 8.30
CA THR A 82 -0.51 7.18 9.62
C THR A 82 0.72 8.06 9.43
N VAL A 83 0.75 9.20 10.13
CA VAL A 83 1.97 9.99 10.32
C VAL A 83 2.68 9.45 11.57
N GLY A 84 3.97 9.16 11.45
CA GLY A 84 4.72 8.50 12.52
C GLY A 84 5.78 7.56 11.96
N TYR A 85 6.72 7.19 12.81
CA TYR A 85 7.72 6.17 12.48
C TYR A 85 7.04 4.88 11.99
N GLY A 86 7.46 4.39 10.82
CA GLY A 86 6.88 3.23 10.14
C GLY A 86 5.68 3.52 9.22
N GLY A 87 5.15 4.75 9.22
CA GLY A 87 4.05 5.21 8.37
C GLY A 87 2.83 4.29 8.40
N SER A 88 2.23 4.03 7.23
CA SER A 88 1.02 3.21 7.09
C SER A 88 1.19 1.73 7.49
N SER A 89 2.40 1.26 7.79
CA SER A 89 2.58 -0.06 8.43
C SER A 89 1.89 -0.13 9.80
N ASN A 90 1.59 1.02 10.42
CA ASN A 90 0.86 1.13 11.67
C ASN A 90 -0.67 1.07 11.53
N CYS A 91 -1.26 1.20 10.34
CA CYS A 91 -2.72 1.22 10.16
C CYS A 91 -3.26 0.18 9.17
N TRP A 92 -2.42 -0.40 8.32
CA TRP A 92 -2.81 -1.44 7.35
C TRP A 92 -3.25 -2.77 7.99
N TYR A 93 -3.87 -3.63 7.17
CA TYR A 93 -4.45 -4.91 7.57
C TYR A 93 -3.56 -6.13 7.25
N GLY A 94 -2.37 -5.89 6.70
CA GLY A 94 -1.40 -6.94 6.38
C GLY A 94 -1.71 -7.74 5.12
N CYS A 95 -2.62 -7.28 4.25
CA CYS A 95 -2.93 -7.95 2.98
C CYS A 95 -1.77 -7.77 1.99
N THR A 96 -1.34 -8.87 1.37
CA THR A 96 -0.18 -8.87 0.45
C THR A 96 -0.41 -9.77 -0.79
N PRO A 97 -1.51 -9.60 -1.54
CA PRO A 97 -1.61 -10.24 -2.85
C PRO A 97 -0.50 -9.70 -3.78
N ARG A 98 0.01 -10.56 -4.66
CA ARG A 98 0.81 -10.09 -5.81
C ARG A 98 -0.13 -9.58 -6.89
N PHE A 99 0.37 -8.69 -7.74
CA PHE A 99 -0.32 -8.35 -8.99
C PHE A 99 -0.27 -9.54 -9.93
N LEU A 100 -1.21 -9.62 -10.88
CA LEU A 100 -1.13 -10.58 -11.97
C LEU A 100 -0.18 -10.06 -13.06
N PRO A 101 0.45 -10.93 -13.87
CA PRO A 101 1.30 -10.49 -14.98
C PRO A 101 0.61 -9.51 -15.94
N ASN A 102 -0.70 -9.65 -16.14
CA ASN A 102 -1.48 -8.79 -17.03
C ASN A 102 -1.71 -7.38 -16.47
N ASP A 103 -1.59 -7.17 -15.15
CA ASP A 103 -1.71 -5.84 -14.53
C ASP A 103 -0.57 -4.89 -14.95
N PHE A 104 0.55 -5.44 -15.42
CA PHE A 104 1.69 -4.68 -15.92
C PHE A 104 1.53 -4.27 -17.39
N GLN A 105 0.50 -4.76 -18.09
CA GLN A 105 0.34 -4.64 -19.54
C GLN A 105 -1.08 -4.18 -19.93
N MET A 106 -1.66 -3.25 -19.16
CA MET A 106 -3.04 -2.79 -19.35
C MET A 106 -3.30 -2.20 -20.73
N LYS A 107 -2.37 -1.39 -21.25
CA LYS A 107 -2.53 -0.76 -22.56
C LYS A 107 -2.35 -1.78 -23.68
N THR A 108 -1.30 -2.60 -23.61
CA THR A 108 -1.01 -3.60 -24.63
C THR A 108 -2.10 -4.68 -24.72
N LEU A 109 -2.56 -5.21 -23.59
CA LEU A 109 -3.53 -6.31 -23.57
C LEU A 109 -4.96 -5.82 -23.72
N TYR A 110 -5.33 -4.74 -23.03
CA TYR A 110 -6.72 -4.31 -22.89
C TYR A 110 -7.05 -2.97 -23.55
N GLY A 111 -6.05 -2.22 -24.04
CA GLY A 111 -6.26 -0.94 -24.73
C GLY A 111 -6.54 0.25 -23.81
N VAL A 112 -6.60 0.04 -22.50
CA VAL A 112 -6.91 1.04 -21.46
C VAL A 112 -5.71 1.30 -20.56
N GLY A 113 -5.71 2.43 -19.84
CA GLY A 113 -4.63 2.76 -18.91
C GLY A 113 -3.26 2.89 -19.58
N ASN A 114 -2.20 2.55 -18.84
CA ASN A 114 -0.82 2.55 -19.31
C ASN A 114 -0.16 1.20 -19.00
N ASP A 115 0.79 0.80 -19.84
CA ASP A 115 1.68 -0.30 -19.49
C ASP A 115 2.71 0.17 -18.46
N TRP A 116 3.10 -0.75 -17.59
CA TRP A 116 4.19 -0.53 -16.67
C TRP A 116 5.52 -0.69 -17.45
N PRO A 117 6.50 0.22 -17.31
CA PRO A 117 7.82 0.07 -17.92
C PRO A 117 8.70 -1.01 -17.26
N ILE A 118 8.12 -1.80 -16.35
CA ILE A 118 8.70 -2.99 -15.73
C ILE A 118 7.70 -4.14 -15.86
N GLN A 119 8.18 -5.34 -16.10
CA GLN A 119 7.35 -6.53 -16.24
C GLN A 119 7.35 -7.40 -14.98
N TYR A 120 6.33 -8.26 -14.86
CA TYR A 120 6.17 -9.15 -13.70
C TYR A 120 7.43 -9.98 -13.39
N ASN A 121 8.08 -10.53 -14.42
CA ASN A 121 9.25 -11.39 -14.27
C ASN A 121 10.50 -10.63 -13.79
N GLU A 122 10.61 -9.34 -14.07
CA GLU A 122 11.65 -8.46 -13.51
C GLU A 122 11.41 -8.26 -12.01
N LEU A 123 10.15 -8.20 -11.57
CA LEU A 123 9.78 -7.95 -10.17
C LEU A 123 9.64 -9.22 -9.31
N ASP A 124 9.42 -10.37 -9.94
CA ASP A 124 9.20 -11.68 -9.28
C ASP A 124 10.27 -12.03 -8.22
N PRO A 125 11.59 -11.89 -8.47
CA PRO A 125 12.61 -12.13 -7.45
C PRO A 125 12.48 -11.21 -6.22
N TYR A 126 12.08 -9.95 -6.44
CA TYR A 126 11.93 -8.97 -5.36
C TYR A 126 10.62 -9.18 -4.60
N TYR A 127 9.56 -9.64 -5.25
CA TYR A 127 8.38 -10.12 -4.53
C TYR A 127 8.75 -11.23 -3.53
N GLU A 128 9.54 -12.21 -3.96
CA GLU A 128 10.00 -13.29 -3.08
C GLU A 128 10.85 -12.77 -1.91
N GLN A 129 11.77 -11.85 -2.17
CA GLN A 129 12.60 -11.25 -1.13
C GLN A 129 11.77 -10.48 -0.10
N VAL A 130 10.80 -9.67 -0.55
CA VAL A 130 9.88 -8.97 0.35
C VAL A 130 9.04 -9.96 1.16
N GLU A 131 8.59 -11.03 0.53
CA GLU A 131 7.78 -12.06 1.19
C GLU A 131 8.56 -12.77 2.30
N ASP A 132 9.84 -13.06 2.10
CA ASP A 132 10.71 -13.61 3.15
C ASP A 132 10.93 -12.60 4.29
N LEU A 133 11.26 -11.36 3.95
CA LEU A 133 11.54 -10.29 4.91
C LEU A 133 10.33 -10.04 5.81
N MET A 134 9.13 -9.93 5.23
CA MET A 134 7.88 -9.78 5.98
C MET A 134 7.33 -11.10 6.54
N ALA A 135 8.03 -12.23 6.32
CA ALA A 135 7.59 -13.58 6.61
C ALA A 135 6.10 -13.80 6.27
N ILE A 136 5.75 -13.63 5.00
CA ILE A 136 4.36 -13.71 4.53
C ILE A 136 3.84 -15.13 4.69
N SER A 137 2.62 -15.26 5.22
CA SER A 137 1.84 -16.49 5.20
C SER A 137 1.01 -16.55 3.93
N GLY A 138 0.91 -17.73 3.32
CA GLY A 138 0.13 -17.89 2.10
C GLY A 138 -0.02 -19.34 1.64
N PRO A 139 -0.90 -19.59 0.67
CA PRO A 139 -1.20 -20.93 0.18
C PRO A 139 -0.13 -21.45 -0.79
N ALA A 140 -0.12 -22.76 -1.03
CA ALA A 140 0.80 -23.37 -1.99
C ALA A 140 0.41 -23.06 -3.46
N GLU A 141 -0.89 -23.01 -3.76
CA GLU A 141 -1.41 -22.71 -5.09
C GLU A 141 -1.85 -21.25 -5.18
N THR A 142 -1.46 -20.57 -6.26
CA THR A 142 -1.77 -19.15 -6.50
C THR A 142 -2.20 -18.90 -7.95
N PRO A 143 -2.97 -17.83 -8.22
CA PRO A 143 -3.33 -17.44 -9.58
C PRO A 143 -2.19 -16.70 -10.30
N PHE A 144 -1.24 -16.16 -9.56
CA PHE A 144 0.00 -15.57 -10.05
C PHE A 144 1.17 -16.56 -9.97
N PRO A 145 2.20 -16.41 -10.83
CA PRO A 145 3.41 -17.22 -10.77
C PRO A 145 4.18 -17.05 -9.45
N ARG A 146 4.87 -18.10 -9.01
CA ARG A 146 5.82 -18.07 -7.89
C ARG A 146 6.92 -19.08 -8.16
N ARG A 147 8.15 -18.83 -7.70
CA ARG A 147 9.26 -19.79 -7.84
C ARG A 147 9.44 -20.62 -6.59
N LYS A 148 9.02 -20.11 -5.42
CA LYS A 148 9.06 -20.84 -4.15
C LYS A 148 7.81 -20.69 -3.28
N PRO A 149 7.61 -21.63 -2.32
CA PRO A 149 6.56 -21.53 -1.31
C PRO A 149 6.69 -20.27 -0.44
N TYR A 150 5.59 -19.86 0.18
CA TYR A 150 5.60 -18.82 1.22
C TYR A 150 6.40 -19.27 2.45
N ALA A 151 6.98 -18.30 3.17
CA ALA A 151 7.74 -18.53 4.39
C ALA A 151 6.91 -19.14 5.52
N GLN A 152 5.60 -18.89 5.53
CA GLN A 152 4.67 -19.40 6.53
C GLN A 152 3.47 -20.12 5.89
N PRO A 153 2.90 -21.12 6.59
CA PRO A 153 1.67 -21.79 6.12
C PRO A 153 0.49 -20.81 6.09
N PRO A 154 -0.55 -21.07 5.27
CA PRO A 154 -1.69 -20.17 5.15
C PRO A 154 -2.49 -20.08 6.46
N HIS A 155 -3.24 -18.98 6.59
CA HIS A 155 -4.35 -18.88 7.52
C HIS A 155 -5.48 -19.85 7.15
N LEU A 156 -6.31 -20.23 8.12
CA LEU A 156 -7.45 -21.13 7.92
C LEU A 156 -8.61 -20.46 7.19
N PHE A 157 -9.23 -21.20 6.28
CA PHE A 157 -10.48 -20.85 5.62
C PHE A 157 -11.70 -20.98 6.55
N THR A 158 -12.71 -20.14 6.33
CA THR A 158 -14.07 -20.38 6.83
C THR A 158 -14.73 -21.56 6.10
N GLU A 159 -15.86 -22.07 6.58
CA GLU A 159 -16.64 -23.07 5.86
C GLU A 159 -17.10 -22.59 4.46
N VAL A 160 -17.49 -21.32 4.35
CA VAL A 160 -17.84 -20.70 3.06
C VAL A 160 -16.63 -20.67 2.12
N ASP A 161 -15.47 -20.24 2.63
CA ASP A 161 -14.23 -20.20 1.85
C ASP A 161 -13.82 -21.60 1.37
N LYS A 162 -13.99 -22.65 2.19
CA LYS A 162 -13.69 -24.03 1.79
C LYS A 162 -14.56 -24.48 0.60
N ILE A 163 -15.84 -24.12 0.59
CA ILE A 163 -16.75 -24.44 -0.53
C ILE A 163 -16.32 -23.68 -1.80
N LEU A 164 -16.00 -22.39 -1.68
CA LEU A 164 -15.52 -21.58 -2.80
C LEU A 164 -14.18 -22.09 -3.34
N HIS A 165 -13.23 -22.41 -2.46
CA HIS A 165 -11.95 -23.00 -2.85
C HIS A 165 -12.14 -24.35 -3.54
N LYS A 166 -13.02 -25.22 -3.04
CA LYS A 166 -13.33 -26.50 -3.69
C LYS A 166 -13.86 -26.33 -5.12
N LYS A 167 -14.62 -25.27 -5.40
CA LYS A 167 -15.14 -24.97 -6.75
C LYS A 167 -14.09 -24.33 -7.65
N TYR A 168 -13.31 -23.39 -7.13
CA TYR A 168 -12.48 -22.48 -7.92
C TYR A 168 -10.97 -22.77 -7.87
N GLY A 169 -10.53 -23.65 -6.97
CA GLY A 169 -9.12 -24.01 -6.78
C GLY A 169 -8.23 -22.78 -6.62
N LYS A 170 -7.19 -22.68 -7.46
CA LYS A 170 -6.23 -21.57 -7.47
C LYS A 170 -6.82 -20.18 -7.74
N LEU A 171 -8.07 -20.08 -8.19
CA LEU A 171 -8.76 -18.78 -8.35
C LEU A 171 -9.43 -18.29 -7.07
N TYR A 172 -9.52 -19.13 -6.03
CA TYR A 172 -10.01 -18.73 -4.72
C TYR A 172 -9.08 -19.27 -3.63
N ILE A 173 -8.21 -18.41 -3.11
CA ILE A 173 -7.05 -18.82 -2.30
C ILE A 173 -7.06 -18.15 -0.92
N ASN A 174 -6.32 -18.70 0.04
CA ASN A 174 -6.07 -18.00 1.31
C ASN A 174 -5.40 -16.66 0.99
N GLN A 175 -5.86 -15.58 1.61
CA GLN A 175 -5.25 -14.25 1.43
C GLN A 175 -3.79 -14.31 1.89
N PRO A 176 -2.80 -14.12 0.99
CA PRO A 176 -1.43 -13.98 1.39
C PRO A 176 -1.28 -12.76 2.31
N THR A 177 -0.58 -12.91 3.43
CA THR A 177 -0.59 -11.87 4.45
C THR A 177 0.65 -11.79 5.32
N ALA A 178 1.00 -10.56 5.71
CA ALA A 178 2.04 -10.24 6.68
C ALA A 178 1.59 -10.41 8.14
N ARG A 179 0.56 -11.23 8.38
CA ARG A 179 0.14 -11.69 9.71
C ARG A 179 0.82 -13.03 9.95
N ALA A 180 1.61 -13.13 11.02
CA ALA A 180 2.35 -14.35 11.31
C ALA A 180 1.37 -15.47 11.69
N ARG A 181 1.49 -16.64 11.05
CA ARG A 181 0.70 -17.84 11.36
C ARG A 181 1.36 -18.68 12.45
N ILE A 182 2.69 -18.69 12.47
CA ILE A 182 3.54 -19.32 13.48
C ILE A 182 4.54 -18.29 14.02
N PRO A 183 5.11 -18.47 15.23
CA PRO A 183 6.16 -17.58 15.71
C PRO A 183 7.34 -17.54 14.72
N MET A 184 7.66 -16.35 14.20
CA MET A 184 8.78 -16.14 13.25
C MET A 184 9.26 -14.69 13.32
N ASN A 185 10.57 -14.49 13.17
CA ASN A 185 11.23 -13.16 13.21
C ASN A 185 10.84 -12.34 14.45
N GLY A 186 10.73 -12.96 15.62
CA GLY A 186 10.37 -12.30 16.88
C GLY A 186 8.91 -11.85 17.00
N ARG A 187 8.02 -12.21 16.06
CA ARG A 187 6.58 -11.89 16.12
C ARG A 187 5.77 -13.07 16.66
N ASN A 188 4.76 -12.77 17.47
CA ASN A 188 3.79 -13.75 17.95
C ASN A 188 2.89 -14.24 16.82
N PRO A 189 2.31 -15.44 16.93
CA PRO A 189 1.28 -15.89 16.00
C PRO A 189 0.02 -15.02 16.13
N CYS A 190 -0.62 -14.75 15.01
CA CYS A 190 -1.89 -14.05 14.94
C CYS A 190 -2.97 -14.89 15.66
N CYS A 191 -3.63 -14.27 16.65
CA CYS A 191 -4.71 -14.89 17.41
C CYS A 191 -6.11 -14.60 16.84
N ALA A 192 -6.20 -14.14 15.58
CA ALA A 192 -7.46 -13.86 14.90
C ALA A 192 -8.42 -12.89 15.64
N ASN A 193 -7.89 -11.98 16.46
CA ASN A 193 -8.68 -11.09 17.32
C ASN A 193 -9.54 -10.02 16.58
N GLY A 194 -9.46 -9.96 15.24
CA GLY A 194 -10.19 -9.00 14.43
C GLY A 194 -9.64 -7.55 14.47
N VAL A 195 -8.54 -7.30 15.15
CA VAL A 195 -7.94 -5.97 15.29
C VAL A 195 -6.58 -5.94 14.60
N CYS A 196 -6.55 -5.50 13.34
CA CYS A 196 -5.32 -5.45 12.54
C CYS A 196 -4.60 -4.09 12.59
N SER A 197 -5.32 -2.98 12.73
CA SER A 197 -4.71 -1.63 12.72
C SER A 197 -3.64 -1.51 13.81
N VAL A 198 -4.04 -1.65 15.09
CA VAL A 198 -3.14 -1.81 16.23
C VAL A 198 -3.26 -3.23 16.76
N CYS A 199 -2.42 -4.14 16.27
CA CYS A 199 -2.49 -5.56 16.63
C CYS A 199 -2.11 -5.77 18.11
N PRO A 200 -3.00 -6.30 18.97
CA PRO A 200 -2.78 -6.41 20.42
C PRO A 200 -1.78 -7.51 20.83
N VAL A 201 -1.33 -8.33 19.88
CA VAL A 201 -0.29 -9.36 20.11
C VAL A 201 0.95 -9.12 19.24
N ASN A 202 1.03 -7.98 18.55
CA ASN A 202 2.16 -7.62 17.69
C ASN A 202 2.48 -8.64 16.58
N ALA A 203 1.47 -9.37 16.07
CA ALA A 203 1.63 -10.42 15.07
C ALA A 203 1.67 -9.91 13.62
N LYS A 204 0.93 -8.84 13.33
CA LYS A 204 0.92 -8.17 12.02
C LYS A 204 2.23 -7.40 11.85
N PHE A 205 2.90 -7.56 10.72
CA PHE A 205 4.10 -6.80 10.39
C PHE A 205 3.86 -5.29 10.49
N THR A 206 4.82 -4.61 11.12
CA THR A 206 5.03 -3.17 11.09
C THR A 206 6.53 -2.95 10.91
N VAL A 207 6.95 -1.75 10.48
CA VAL A 207 8.39 -1.43 10.44
C VAL A 207 9.02 -1.55 11.83
N ASP A 208 8.28 -1.16 12.86
CA ASP A 208 8.63 -1.23 14.28
C ASP A 208 8.92 -2.65 14.78
N ASN A 209 8.19 -3.67 14.30
CA ASN A 209 8.41 -5.07 14.69
C ASN A 209 9.13 -5.92 13.61
N SER A 210 9.73 -5.26 12.62
CA SER A 210 10.37 -5.92 11.48
C SER A 210 11.63 -6.70 11.85
N ASN A 211 12.34 -6.26 12.89
CA ASN A 211 13.67 -6.75 13.29
C ASN A 211 14.71 -6.69 12.16
N PHE A 212 14.57 -5.75 11.21
CA PHE A 212 15.52 -5.59 10.10
C PHE A 212 16.86 -4.97 10.52
N GLY A 213 16.89 -4.25 11.65
CA GLY A 213 18.05 -3.48 12.10
C GLY A 213 18.38 -2.26 11.24
N THR A 214 17.54 -1.93 10.24
CA THR A 214 17.77 -0.86 9.25
C THR A 214 18.09 0.48 9.89
N TYR A 215 17.36 0.84 10.94
CA TYR A 215 17.49 2.15 11.61
C TYR A 215 18.42 2.12 12.83
N ASP A 216 18.90 0.93 13.22
CA ASP A 216 19.91 0.74 14.26
C ASP A 216 21.32 0.63 13.66
N ASP A 217 21.45 0.55 12.33
CA ASP A 217 22.73 0.51 11.63
C ASP A 217 23.55 1.77 11.97
N PRO A 218 24.84 1.63 12.34
CA PRO A 218 25.67 2.76 12.79
C PRO A 218 25.88 3.84 11.73
N ARG A 219 25.63 3.54 10.44
CA ARG A 219 25.67 4.52 9.34
C ARG A 219 24.46 5.45 9.33
N VAL A 220 23.36 5.05 9.96
CA VAL A 220 22.07 5.72 9.86
C VAL A 220 21.89 6.72 11.00
N GLU A 221 21.63 7.98 10.65
CA GLU A 221 21.09 8.99 11.54
C GLU A 221 19.59 9.18 11.25
N LEU A 222 18.73 8.71 12.14
CA LEU A 222 17.28 8.93 12.06
C LEU A 222 16.87 10.20 12.82
N LEU A 223 16.21 11.13 12.13
CA LEU A 223 15.59 12.31 12.72
C LEU A 223 14.06 12.24 12.61
N THR A 224 13.40 12.13 13.76
CA THR A 224 11.93 12.21 13.86
C THR A 224 11.44 13.64 14.07
N GLY A 225 10.17 13.93 13.77
CA GLY A 225 9.64 15.29 13.82
C GLY A 225 10.19 16.20 12.71
N ALA A 226 10.79 15.62 11.67
CA ALA A 226 11.50 16.30 10.60
C ALA A 226 10.69 16.22 9.29
N GLN A 227 9.92 17.27 9.00
CA GLN A 227 9.08 17.34 7.80
C GLN A 227 9.85 17.96 6.64
N VAL A 228 10.16 17.16 5.61
CA VAL A 228 10.70 17.66 4.34
C VAL A 228 9.62 18.39 3.57
N TYR A 229 9.96 19.55 3.00
CA TYR A 229 9.02 20.39 2.24
C TYR A 229 9.53 20.82 0.87
N GLY A 230 10.82 20.67 0.59
CA GLY A 230 11.38 21.06 -0.70
C GLY A 230 12.81 20.58 -0.90
N LEU A 231 13.25 20.69 -2.14
CA LEU A 231 14.54 20.30 -2.66
C LEU A 231 15.16 21.49 -3.39
N GLU A 232 16.48 21.57 -3.36
CA GLU A 232 17.20 22.51 -4.21
C GLU A 232 17.64 21.78 -5.49
N LEU A 233 16.92 22.04 -6.58
CA LEU A 233 17.15 21.45 -7.90
C LEU A 233 18.15 22.31 -8.68
N VAL A 234 19.25 21.71 -9.13
CA VAL A 234 20.29 22.38 -9.92
C VAL A 234 20.60 21.53 -11.13
N GLN A 235 20.24 22.03 -12.32
CA GLN A 235 20.37 21.31 -13.59
C GLN A 235 19.70 19.93 -13.55
N ASP A 236 20.49 18.86 -13.51
CA ASP A 236 20.08 17.46 -13.55
C ASP A 236 20.21 16.76 -12.19
N ARG A 237 20.35 17.51 -11.09
CA ARG A 237 20.53 16.92 -9.75
C ARG A 237 19.89 17.71 -8.61
N VAL A 238 19.60 16.99 -7.53
CA VAL A 238 19.26 17.56 -6.23
C VAL A 238 20.54 17.87 -5.48
N ARG A 239 20.68 19.11 -4.99
CA ARG A 239 21.84 19.55 -4.20
C ARG A 239 21.57 19.48 -2.69
N LYS A 240 20.38 19.90 -2.26
CA LYS A 240 20.00 19.96 -0.85
C LYS A 240 18.55 19.55 -0.64
N VAL A 241 18.28 19.02 0.55
CA VAL A 241 16.94 18.75 1.08
C VAL A 241 16.62 19.78 2.15
N SER A 242 15.44 20.38 2.07
CA SER A 242 14.94 21.37 3.04
C SER A 242 13.85 20.75 3.91
N PHE A 243 13.99 20.85 5.22
CA PHE A 243 13.05 20.29 6.18
C PHE A 243 12.88 21.16 7.41
N ARG A 244 11.73 21.03 8.07
CA ARG A 244 11.43 21.70 9.34
C ARG A 244 11.42 20.70 10.48
N GLN A 245 12.05 21.06 11.60
CA GLN A 245 12.01 20.30 12.83
C GLN A 245 11.97 21.27 14.01
N ASN A 246 11.04 21.08 14.96
CA ASN A 246 10.85 21.98 16.11
C ASN A 246 10.76 23.47 15.70
N ASP A 247 9.93 23.76 14.69
CA ASP A 247 9.71 25.11 14.14
C ASP A 247 10.95 25.82 13.59
N ARG A 248 12.01 25.06 13.27
CA ARG A 248 13.23 25.56 12.63
C ARG A 248 13.44 24.90 11.29
N ASP A 249 13.82 25.70 10.29
CA ASP A 249 14.15 25.22 8.95
C ASP A 249 15.63 24.85 8.86
N TYR A 250 15.89 23.73 8.20
CA TYR A 250 17.21 23.14 8.00
C TYR A 250 17.40 22.79 6.52
N HIS A 251 18.66 22.86 6.06
CA HIS A 251 19.05 22.48 4.71
C HIS A 251 20.28 21.57 4.79
N VAL A 252 20.23 20.44 4.10
CA VAL A 252 21.28 19.42 4.17
C VAL A 252 21.63 18.90 2.78
N ALA A 253 22.92 18.78 2.48
CA ALA A 253 23.39 18.27 1.20
C ALA A 253 23.35 16.73 1.18
N GLY A 254 23.03 16.16 0.02
CA GLY A 254 23.00 14.72 -0.19
C GLY A 254 23.50 14.35 -1.59
N GLU A 255 24.35 13.33 -1.70
CA GLU A 255 24.76 12.82 -3.01
C GLU A 255 23.62 12.09 -3.72
N VAL A 256 22.84 11.30 -2.96
CA VAL A 256 21.60 10.65 -3.41
C VAL A 256 20.46 11.05 -2.47
N VAL A 257 19.27 11.28 -3.05
CA VAL A 257 18.03 11.56 -2.30
C VAL A 257 16.95 10.57 -2.71
N ALA A 258 16.30 9.95 -1.73
CA ALA A 258 15.17 9.04 -1.94
C ALA A 258 13.92 9.55 -1.19
N LEU A 259 12.93 10.02 -1.95
CA LEU A 259 11.62 10.40 -1.42
C LEU A 259 10.73 9.17 -1.30
N GLY A 260 10.57 8.63 -0.09
CA GLY A 260 9.67 7.52 0.19
C GLY A 260 8.50 7.92 1.09
N THR A 261 7.98 9.14 0.88
CA THR A 261 6.71 9.55 1.47
C THR A 261 5.54 8.96 0.68
N ASN A 262 4.29 9.23 1.09
CA ASN A 262 3.14 8.78 0.30
C ASN A 262 2.99 9.63 -0.98
N ALA A 263 2.08 9.23 -1.87
CA ALA A 263 1.83 9.90 -3.14
C ALA A 263 1.52 11.41 -2.99
N LEU A 264 0.85 11.83 -1.91
CA LEU A 264 0.53 13.24 -1.70
C LEU A 264 1.79 14.06 -1.43
N PHE A 265 2.63 13.60 -0.52
CA PHE A 265 3.78 14.37 -0.05
C PHE A 265 4.98 14.31 -1.00
N ASN A 266 5.16 13.21 -1.75
CA ASN A 266 6.17 13.16 -2.79
C ASN A 266 5.87 14.23 -3.86
N ALA A 267 4.62 14.30 -4.33
CA ALA A 267 4.19 15.31 -5.28
C ALA A 267 4.31 16.72 -4.69
N ASN A 268 3.88 16.94 -3.45
CA ASN A 268 4.00 18.25 -2.79
C ASN A 268 5.45 18.74 -2.73
N ILE A 269 6.38 17.87 -2.29
CA ILE A 269 7.80 18.20 -2.20
C ILE A 269 8.35 18.56 -3.58
N LEU A 270 8.06 17.77 -4.62
CA LEU A 270 8.51 18.06 -5.98
C LEU A 270 7.95 19.39 -6.52
N LEU A 271 6.65 19.62 -6.37
CA LEU A 271 6.00 20.86 -6.83
C LEU A 271 6.53 22.10 -6.10
N ASN A 272 6.73 22.01 -4.78
CA ASN A 272 7.35 23.08 -3.98
C ASN A 272 8.80 23.37 -4.40
N SER A 273 9.49 22.37 -4.96
CA SER A 273 10.86 22.48 -5.43
C SER A 273 10.97 23.08 -6.83
N GLY A 274 9.84 23.37 -7.48
CA GLY A 274 9.79 23.88 -8.85
C GLY A 274 9.98 22.81 -9.92
N ASP A 275 9.67 21.54 -9.62
CA ASP A 275 9.65 20.50 -10.65
C ASP A 275 8.62 20.83 -11.74
N THR A 276 9.01 20.67 -13.01
CA THR A 276 8.22 21.09 -14.17
C THR A 276 7.70 19.92 -15.00
N ASN A 277 7.88 18.67 -14.54
CA ASN A 277 7.30 17.52 -15.22
C ASN A 277 5.77 17.63 -15.23
N ALA A 278 5.16 17.48 -16.41
CA ALA A 278 3.72 17.65 -16.61
C ALA A 278 2.86 16.64 -15.82
N HIS A 279 3.44 15.53 -15.38
CA HIS A 279 2.76 14.46 -14.64
C HIS A 279 2.91 14.60 -13.12
N THR A 280 3.79 15.47 -12.63
CA THR A 280 4.00 15.65 -11.19
C THR A 280 2.72 16.16 -10.53
N GLY A 281 2.24 15.41 -9.53
CA GLY A 281 0.98 15.66 -8.84
C GLY A 281 -0.27 15.25 -9.60
N ARG A 282 -0.18 14.75 -10.84
CA ARG A 282 -1.33 14.37 -11.67
C ARG A 282 -1.65 12.89 -11.56
N GLY A 283 -2.92 12.55 -11.77
CA GLY A 283 -3.34 11.16 -11.65
C GLY A 283 -3.25 10.70 -10.21
N LEU A 284 -3.81 11.46 -9.27
CA LEU A 284 -4.05 10.94 -7.94
C LEU A 284 -5.19 9.91 -8.02
N GLY A 285 -5.14 8.86 -7.21
CA GLY A 285 -6.29 7.98 -7.06
C GLY A 285 -6.02 6.81 -6.15
N GLU A 286 -6.96 5.89 -6.17
CA GLU A 286 -6.93 4.61 -5.48
C GLU A 286 -7.93 3.65 -6.15
N GLN A 287 -7.98 2.40 -5.69
CA GLN A 287 -9.05 1.47 -6.05
C GLN A 287 -10.41 1.95 -5.53
N LEU A 288 -11.48 1.53 -6.20
CA LEU A 288 -12.84 1.70 -5.69
C LEU A 288 -13.26 0.42 -4.97
N GLY A 289 -13.90 0.50 -3.80
CA GLY A 289 -14.38 -0.70 -3.11
C GLY A 289 -15.81 -0.59 -2.62
N LEU A 290 -16.48 -1.74 -2.46
CA LEU A 290 -17.80 -1.83 -1.83
C LEU A 290 -17.96 -3.17 -1.09
N GLN A 291 -18.91 -3.22 -0.15
CA GLN A 291 -19.24 -4.45 0.57
C GLN A 291 -20.40 -5.19 -0.09
N ALA A 292 -20.24 -6.49 -0.34
CA ALA A 292 -21.32 -7.42 -0.69
C ALA A 292 -21.61 -8.35 0.49
N ASN A 293 -22.84 -8.26 1.01
CA ASN A 293 -23.35 -8.99 2.17
C ASN A 293 -24.27 -10.12 1.68
N VAL A 294 -23.84 -11.37 1.88
CA VAL A 294 -24.47 -12.57 1.30
C VAL A 294 -25.15 -13.37 2.40
N TYR A 295 -26.48 -13.42 2.36
CA TYR A 295 -27.32 -14.14 3.30
C TYR A 295 -27.44 -15.60 2.84
N LEU A 296 -27.20 -16.53 3.75
CA LEU A 296 -27.10 -17.95 3.44
C LEU A 296 -28.25 -18.73 4.10
N ASP A 297 -28.73 -19.77 3.43
CA ASP A 297 -29.66 -20.75 4.00
C ASP A 297 -28.86 -21.92 4.59
N ASN A 298 -29.10 -22.21 5.87
CA ASN A 298 -28.52 -23.34 6.62
C ASN A 298 -26.99 -23.56 6.46
N LEU A 299 -26.22 -22.49 6.22
CA LEU A 299 -24.76 -22.50 6.16
C LEU A 299 -24.18 -21.37 7.01
N GLU A 300 -23.34 -21.72 7.97
CA GLU A 300 -22.65 -20.76 8.83
C GLU A 300 -21.30 -20.34 8.25
N CYS A 301 -20.97 -19.06 8.34
CA CYS A 301 -19.64 -18.54 7.97
C CYS A 301 -18.75 -18.45 9.22
N VAL A 302 -18.08 -19.55 9.54
CA VAL A 302 -17.20 -19.67 10.73
C VAL A 302 -15.89 -20.38 10.38
N GLY A 303 -14.89 -20.25 11.25
CA GLY A 303 -13.63 -21.02 11.17
C GLY A 303 -12.44 -20.30 10.54
N GLY A 304 -12.63 -19.08 10.01
CA GLY A 304 -11.53 -18.25 9.52
C GLY A 304 -10.59 -17.81 10.65
N SER A 305 -9.31 -17.62 10.33
CA SER A 305 -8.27 -17.32 11.35
C SER A 305 -7.59 -15.96 11.16
N THR A 306 -8.20 -15.09 10.38
CA THR A 306 -7.76 -13.71 10.19
C THR A 306 -8.91 -12.85 9.69
N TRP A 307 -8.82 -11.52 9.78
CA TRP A 307 -9.91 -10.62 9.36
C TRP A 307 -10.20 -10.72 7.87
N VAL A 308 -9.19 -10.53 7.02
CA VAL A 308 -9.28 -10.71 5.56
C VAL A 308 -8.76 -12.10 5.26
N ASN A 309 -9.66 -13.04 4.94
CA ASN A 309 -9.38 -14.46 5.06
C ASN A 309 -9.00 -15.12 3.72
N ALA A 310 -9.67 -14.75 2.63
CA ALA A 310 -9.43 -15.30 1.30
C ALA A 310 -9.45 -14.21 0.22
N ASN A 311 -8.84 -14.52 -0.92
CA ASN A 311 -8.95 -13.76 -2.16
C ASN A 311 -9.56 -14.60 -3.27
N GLY A 312 -10.52 -14.01 -3.98
CA GLY A 312 -11.15 -14.57 -5.16
C GLY A 312 -10.81 -13.76 -6.41
N TYR A 313 -10.34 -14.46 -7.44
CA TYR A 313 -9.85 -13.91 -8.71
C TYR A 313 -10.77 -14.19 -9.90
N MET A 314 -11.96 -14.77 -9.65
CA MET A 314 -12.93 -15.13 -10.69
C MET A 314 -13.42 -13.94 -11.51
N LEU A 315 -13.31 -12.72 -10.96
CA LEU A 315 -13.69 -11.46 -11.60
C LEU A 315 -12.48 -10.55 -11.85
N TYR A 316 -11.26 -11.05 -11.64
CA TYR A 316 -10.05 -10.24 -11.64
C TYR A 316 -9.49 -10.03 -13.05
N ASP A 317 -9.53 -11.04 -13.93
CA ASP A 317 -8.86 -10.94 -15.23
C ASP A 317 -9.69 -11.54 -16.38
N GLY A 318 -9.52 -10.99 -17.57
CA GLY A 318 -10.20 -11.41 -18.80
C GLY A 318 -10.56 -10.24 -19.72
N ASP A 319 -11.07 -10.54 -20.92
CA ASP A 319 -11.33 -9.54 -21.98
C ASP A 319 -12.22 -8.36 -21.57
N HIS A 320 -13.08 -8.57 -20.57
CA HIS A 320 -13.91 -7.50 -20.02
C HIS A 320 -13.10 -6.29 -19.52
N ARG A 321 -11.83 -6.48 -19.14
CA ARG A 321 -10.93 -5.39 -18.71
C ARG A 321 -10.66 -4.34 -19.78
N ARG A 322 -11.04 -4.58 -21.05
CA ARG A 322 -11.07 -3.57 -22.11
C ARG A 322 -12.11 -2.47 -21.85
N GLU A 323 -13.17 -2.79 -21.13
CA GLU A 323 -14.36 -1.95 -21.01
C GLU A 323 -14.75 -1.67 -19.55
N ALA A 324 -14.54 -2.63 -18.65
CA ALA A 324 -14.94 -2.55 -17.25
C ALA A 324 -13.85 -3.07 -16.32
N ALA A 325 -13.70 -2.45 -15.16
CA ALA A 325 -12.65 -2.78 -14.20
C ALA A 325 -12.62 -4.25 -13.75
N ALA A 326 -11.41 -4.75 -13.58
CA ALA A 326 -11.12 -5.95 -12.82
C ALA A 326 -11.65 -5.83 -11.38
N CYS A 327 -11.99 -6.97 -10.78
CA CYS A 327 -12.44 -7.03 -9.39
C CYS A 327 -11.75 -8.14 -8.59
N LEU A 328 -11.09 -7.76 -7.50
CA LEU A 328 -10.61 -8.67 -6.46
C LEU A 328 -11.70 -8.82 -5.39
N MET A 329 -12.08 -10.07 -5.12
CA MET A 329 -13.02 -10.40 -4.04
C MET A 329 -12.23 -10.77 -2.78
N GLU A 330 -12.42 -10.06 -1.68
CA GLU A 330 -11.82 -10.41 -0.38
C GLU A 330 -12.89 -10.91 0.58
N SER A 331 -12.72 -12.11 1.16
CA SER A 331 -13.63 -12.56 2.22
C SER A 331 -13.28 -11.95 3.57
N SER A 332 -14.32 -11.49 4.27
CA SER A 332 -14.21 -10.94 5.60
C SER A 332 -14.73 -11.93 6.64
N ASN A 333 -13.94 -12.16 7.68
CA ASN A 333 -14.24 -13.07 8.80
C ASN A 333 -14.47 -12.32 10.12
N THR A 334 -14.64 -11.00 10.05
CA THR A 334 -15.22 -10.23 11.17
C THR A 334 -16.70 -10.62 11.35
N PRO A 335 -17.24 -10.59 12.57
CA PRO A 335 -18.65 -10.92 12.78
C PRO A 335 -19.55 -9.92 12.05
N PHE A 336 -20.05 -10.35 10.89
CA PHE A 336 -21.21 -9.78 10.26
C PHE A 336 -22.43 -10.57 10.72
N PHE A 337 -23.40 -9.88 11.32
CA PHE A 337 -24.56 -10.52 11.91
C PHE A 337 -25.78 -10.33 11.05
N ARG A 338 -26.41 -11.46 10.77
CA ARG A 338 -27.77 -11.50 10.24
C ARG A 338 -28.77 -11.27 11.39
N PRO A 339 -29.71 -10.32 11.30
CA PRO A 339 -30.56 -9.94 12.43
C PRO A 339 -31.59 -11.01 12.83
N GLU A 340 -32.00 -11.90 11.90
CA GLU A 340 -33.01 -12.92 12.19
C GLU A 340 -32.55 -13.92 13.27
N ARG A 341 -33.43 -14.17 14.24
CA ARG A 341 -33.16 -15.09 15.36
C ARG A 341 -32.79 -16.47 14.85
N GLY A 342 -31.68 -17.01 15.35
CA GLY A 342 -31.17 -18.33 14.98
C GLY A 342 -30.37 -18.36 13.67
N LYS A 343 -30.25 -17.23 12.96
CA LYS A 343 -29.48 -17.15 11.71
C LYS A 343 -28.27 -16.22 11.76
N TRP A 344 -27.86 -15.77 12.95
CA TRP A 344 -26.82 -14.73 13.14
C TRP A 344 -25.51 -15.00 12.38
N ARG A 345 -25.12 -16.27 12.26
CA ARG A 345 -23.88 -16.69 11.57
C ARG A 345 -24.09 -17.09 10.10
N HIS A 346 -25.33 -17.00 9.60
CA HIS A 346 -25.71 -17.45 8.26
C HIS A 346 -25.53 -16.32 7.25
N MET A 347 -24.34 -15.72 7.26
CA MET A 347 -23.99 -14.59 6.42
C MET A 347 -22.50 -14.65 6.11
N ALA A 348 -22.15 -14.53 4.83
CA ALA A 348 -20.80 -14.25 4.39
C ALA A 348 -20.71 -12.80 3.92
N SER A 349 -19.53 -12.20 4.03
CA SER A 349 -19.32 -10.82 3.60
C SER A 349 -18.06 -10.74 2.77
N PHE A 350 -18.17 -10.12 1.59
CA PHE A 350 -17.10 -9.99 0.62
C PHE A 350 -16.86 -8.54 0.29
N ARG A 351 -15.64 -8.05 0.54
CA ARG A 351 -15.21 -6.75 0.05
C ARG A 351 -14.84 -6.91 -1.43
N MET A 352 -15.45 -6.12 -2.29
CA MET A 352 -15.20 -6.13 -3.73
C MET A 352 -14.33 -4.92 -4.04
N ILE A 353 -13.11 -5.13 -4.51
CA ILE A 353 -12.13 -4.07 -4.81
C ILE A 353 -11.94 -3.99 -6.31
N PHE A 354 -12.10 -2.81 -6.89
CA PHE A 354 -12.13 -2.56 -8.33
C PHE A 354 -10.90 -1.80 -8.77
N GLU A 355 -10.35 -2.22 -9.91
CA GLU A 355 -9.33 -1.47 -10.62
C GLU A 355 -9.82 -0.06 -10.97
N ASP A 356 -8.94 0.93 -10.91
CA ASP A 356 -9.20 2.26 -11.46
C ASP A 356 -7.96 2.83 -12.16
N MET A 357 -8.11 3.98 -12.81
CA MET A 357 -7.12 4.59 -13.69
C MET A 357 -6.82 6.03 -13.30
N PRO A 358 -5.61 6.54 -13.58
CA PRO A 358 -5.32 7.96 -13.45
C PRO A 358 -6.26 8.81 -14.33
N THR A 359 -6.85 9.85 -13.74
CA THR A 359 -7.67 10.85 -14.45
C THR A 359 -7.05 12.25 -14.32
N ALA A 360 -7.46 13.18 -15.19
CA ALA A 360 -6.92 14.55 -15.18
C ALA A 360 -7.49 15.40 -14.03
N GLU A 361 -8.69 15.04 -13.57
CA GLU A 361 -9.45 15.72 -12.51
C GLU A 361 -8.93 15.40 -11.11
N ASN A 362 -8.14 14.34 -10.98
CA ASN A 362 -7.57 13.90 -9.71
C ASN A 362 -6.09 14.29 -9.63
N TYR A 363 -5.75 15.24 -8.76
CA TYR A 363 -4.39 15.78 -8.68
C TYR A 363 -4.09 16.44 -7.34
N VAL A 364 -2.81 16.75 -7.12
CA VAL A 364 -2.27 17.47 -5.97
C VAL A 364 -1.71 18.81 -6.42
N THR A 365 -1.96 19.87 -5.64
CA THR A 365 -1.33 21.19 -5.82
C THR A 365 -0.70 21.67 -4.53
N THR A 366 0.20 22.64 -4.66
CA THR A 366 0.77 23.36 -3.52
C THR A 366 -0.25 24.31 -2.89
N THR A 367 0.05 24.79 -1.68
CA THR A 367 -0.74 25.81 -1.00
C THR A 367 0.18 26.88 -0.41
N ALA A 368 -0.39 27.93 0.18
CA ALA A 368 0.40 28.93 0.92
C ALA A 368 1.13 28.32 2.13
N ASP A 369 0.56 27.26 2.73
CA ASP A 369 1.28 26.44 3.69
C ASP A 369 2.00 25.32 2.93
N ILE A 370 3.30 25.54 2.69
CA ILE A 370 4.18 24.62 1.96
C ILE A 370 4.16 23.18 2.51
N MET A 371 3.76 23.01 3.78
CA MET A 371 3.68 21.72 4.47
C MET A 371 2.40 20.94 4.18
N LYS A 372 1.36 21.59 3.65
CA LYS A 372 0.03 21.03 3.44
C LYS A 372 -0.34 21.09 1.97
N PRO A 373 -0.24 19.98 1.22
CA PRO A 373 -0.75 19.93 -0.14
C PRO A 373 -2.27 20.11 -0.15
N MET A 374 -2.79 20.65 -1.25
CA MET A 374 -4.22 20.58 -1.55
C MET A 374 -4.49 19.41 -2.48
N VAL A 375 -5.49 18.62 -2.11
CA VAL A 375 -5.85 17.35 -2.75
C VAL A 375 -7.17 17.51 -3.48
N HIS A 376 -7.17 17.28 -4.79
CA HIS A 376 -8.33 17.38 -5.67
C HIS A 376 -8.75 15.99 -6.13
N PHE A 377 -10.03 15.66 -5.96
CA PHE A 377 -10.61 14.39 -6.39
C PHE A 377 -11.98 14.62 -7.03
N GLY A 378 -12.04 14.43 -8.35
CA GLY A 378 -13.24 14.55 -9.17
C GLY A 378 -14.15 13.32 -9.13
N GLY A 379 -13.64 12.18 -8.66
CA GLY A 379 -14.40 10.92 -8.58
C GLY A 379 -13.61 9.72 -9.12
N PRO A 380 -14.15 8.50 -8.97
CA PRO A 380 -13.64 7.32 -9.67
C PRO A 380 -13.92 7.46 -11.18
N SER A 381 -13.18 6.73 -12.01
CA SER A 381 -13.45 6.73 -13.45
C SER A 381 -14.73 5.96 -13.80
N ASP A 382 -15.34 6.27 -14.96
CA ASP A 382 -16.45 5.49 -15.52
C ASP A 382 -16.09 4.01 -15.73
N TYR A 383 -14.81 3.71 -15.95
CA TYR A 383 -14.29 2.35 -16.09
C TYR A 383 -14.46 1.54 -14.80
N ALA A 384 -14.12 2.14 -13.64
CA ALA A 384 -14.32 1.53 -12.33
C ALA A 384 -15.82 1.33 -12.02
N LEU A 385 -16.65 2.33 -12.34
CA LEU A 385 -18.10 2.24 -12.14
C LEU A 385 -18.75 1.13 -12.98
N ARG A 386 -18.33 0.94 -14.24
CA ARG A 386 -18.77 -0.20 -15.06
C ARG A 386 -18.31 -1.55 -14.47
N GLY A 387 -17.16 -1.59 -13.81
CA GLY A 387 -16.69 -2.76 -13.07
C GLY A 387 -17.65 -3.19 -11.95
N ILE A 388 -18.18 -2.23 -11.19
CA ILE A 388 -19.19 -2.48 -10.15
C ILE A 388 -20.44 -3.13 -10.74
N GLU A 389 -20.99 -2.55 -11.79
CA GLU A 389 -22.24 -3.05 -12.39
C GLU A 389 -22.04 -4.44 -13.00
N ARG A 390 -20.89 -4.67 -13.64
CA ARG A 390 -20.52 -6.00 -14.12
C ARG A 390 -20.39 -7.00 -12.97
N MET A 391 -19.74 -6.64 -11.87
CA MET A 391 -19.60 -7.51 -10.70
C MET A 391 -20.98 -7.90 -10.14
N LYS A 392 -21.90 -6.94 -9.99
CA LYS A 392 -23.27 -7.22 -9.49
C LYS A 392 -24.03 -8.21 -10.37
N GLN A 393 -23.83 -8.16 -11.69
CA GLN A 393 -24.43 -9.10 -12.65
C GLN A 393 -23.83 -10.50 -12.54
N GLN A 394 -22.52 -10.62 -12.29
CA GLN A 394 -21.79 -11.88 -12.32
C GLN A 394 -21.74 -12.59 -10.94
N LEU A 395 -21.85 -11.83 -9.84
CA LEU A 395 -21.69 -12.36 -8.48
C LEU A 395 -22.67 -13.49 -8.13
N PRO A 396 -23.97 -13.47 -8.51
CA PRO A 396 -24.87 -14.59 -8.26
C PRO A 396 -24.37 -15.91 -8.87
N GLN A 397 -23.81 -15.86 -10.08
CA GLN A 397 -23.26 -17.04 -10.74
C GLN A 397 -21.95 -17.50 -10.08
N VAL A 398 -21.11 -16.57 -9.62
CA VAL A 398 -19.91 -16.90 -8.85
C VAL A 398 -20.30 -17.64 -7.56
N LEU A 399 -21.31 -17.15 -6.85
CA LEU A 399 -21.74 -17.72 -5.56
C LEU A 399 -22.71 -18.90 -5.70
N SER A 400 -23.00 -19.39 -6.91
CA SER A 400 -23.98 -20.47 -7.17
C SER A 400 -23.70 -21.82 -6.50
N CYS A 401 -22.52 -22.02 -5.91
CA CYS A 401 -22.23 -23.21 -5.09
C CYS A 401 -22.56 -23.05 -3.61
N LEU A 402 -22.99 -21.87 -3.21
CA LEU A 402 -23.45 -21.56 -1.87
C LEU A 402 -24.98 -21.51 -1.86
N PRO A 403 -25.63 -21.84 -0.73
CA PRO A 403 -27.07 -21.70 -0.57
C PRO A 403 -27.45 -20.22 -0.35
N VAL A 404 -27.29 -19.37 -1.37
CA VAL A 404 -27.54 -17.94 -1.27
C VAL A 404 -29.05 -17.65 -1.25
N GLU A 405 -29.54 -17.01 -0.18
CA GLU A 405 -30.92 -16.49 -0.10
C GLU A 405 -31.02 -15.09 -0.72
N LYS A 406 -30.05 -14.22 -0.41
CA LYS A 406 -30.06 -12.81 -0.81
C LYS A 406 -28.64 -12.25 -0.84
N ILE A 407 -28.38 -11.33 -1.77
CA ILE A 407 -27.16 -10.51 -1.80
C ILE A 407 -27.58 -9.05 -1.59
N MET A 408 -26.96 -8.38 -0.62
CA MET A 408 -27.08 -6.94 -0.40
C MET A 408 -25.76 -6.27 -0.76
N TYR A 409 -25.82 -5.13 -1.43
CA TYR A 409 -24.66 -4.31 -1.73
C TYR A 409 -24.74 -3.03 -0.92
N GLU A 410 -23.67 -2.71 -0.20
CA GLU A 410 -23.53 -1.39 0.45
C GLU A 410 -23.06 -0.36 -0.58
N ASP A 411 -23.15 0.91 -0.21
CA ASP A 411 -22.56 2.00 -1.00
C ASP A 411 -21.03 1.84 -1.09
N PRO A 412 -20.40 2.33 -2.17
CA PRO A 412 -18.94 2.33 -2.28
C PRO A 412 -18.29 3.06 -1.10
N TYR A 413 -17.17 2.53 -0.61
CA TYR A 413 -16.44 3.14 0.49
C TYR A 413 -15.89 4.51 0.09
N SER A 414 -15.76 5.41 1.07
CA SER A 414 -15.07 6.68 0.88
C SER A 414 -13.56 6.51 0.70
N SER A 415 -12.98 5.36 1.07
CA SER A 415 -11.55 5.08 0.93
C SER A 415 -11.19 3.59 0.91
N GLU A 416 -10.22 3.23 0.07
CA GLU A 416 -9.47 1.97 0.16
C GLU A 416 -8.14 2.13 0.92
N ALA A 417 -7.80 3.37 1.33
CA ALA A 417 -6.56 3.74 2.02
C ALA A 417 -5.28 3.42 1.22
N HIS A 418 -5.37 3.46 -0.11
CA HIS A 418 -4.27 3.16 -1.01
C HIS A 418 -3.98 4.39 -1.89
N ILE A 419 -3.11 5.30 -1.48
CA ILE A 419 -2.87 6.55 -2.21
C ILE A 419 -1.86 6.34 -3.35
N LEU A 420 -2.26 6.51 -4.61
CA LEU A 420 -1.48 6.10 -5.80
C LEU A 420 -1.28 7.25 -6.83
N GLY A 421 -0.33 7.05 -7.75
CA GLY A 421 -0.28 7.64 -9.10
C GLY A 421 0.38 9.02 -9.31
N THR A 422 0.46 9.87 -8.29
CA THR A 422 0.91 11.29 -8.42
C THR A 422 2.33 11.52 -8.94
N THR A 423 3.14 10.48 -9.06
CA THR A 423 4.53 10.49 -9.55
C THR A 423 4.80 9.30 -10.46
N ARG A 424 3.81 8.95 -11.30
CA ARG A 424 3.76 7.70 -12.08
C ARG A 424 5.04 7.39 -12.86
N MET A 425 5.37 6.11 -12.97
CA MET A 425 6.44 5.63 -13.84
C MET A 425 6.04 5.76 -15.31
N GLY A 426 7.02 6.05 -16.15
CA GLY A 426 6.89 6.06 -17.61
C GLY A 426 8.20 5.62 -18.26
N VAL A 427 8.13 5.23 -19.53
CA VAL A 427 9.34 4.91 -20.32
C VAL A 427 10.18 6.18 -20.52
N THR A 428 9.54 7.32 -20.71
CA THR A 428 10.17 8.63 -20.91
C THR A 428 9.59 9.69 -19.97
N ALA A 429 10.26 10.85 -19.89
CA ALA A 429 9.77 12.02 -19.15
C ALA A 429 8.42 12.56 -19.67
N GLN A 430 8.07 12.26 -20.93
CA GLN A 430 6.79 12.63 -21.53
C GLN A 430 5.64 11.73 -21.08
N ASP A 431 5.95 10.54 -20.55
CA ASP A 431 4.95 9.53 -20.15
C ASP A 431 4.73 9.50 -18.62
N GLY A 432 5.75 9.86 -17.85
CA GLY A 432 5.71 9.86 -16.39
C GLY A 432 6.81 10.69 -15.72
N VAL A 433 6.83 10.64 -14.39
CA VAL A 433 7.77 11.37 -13.52
C VAL A 433 9.06 10.60 -13.29
N VAL A 434 8.94 9.28 -13.10
CA VAL A 434 10.09 8.39 -12.84
C VAL A 434 10.25 7.32 -13.91
N ASP A 435 11.48 6.80 -14.04
CA ASP A 435 11.80 5.62 -14.83
C ASP A 435 11.44 4.31 -14.09
N LYS A 436 11.71 3.16 -14.71
CA LYS A 436 11.43 1.84 -14.13
C LYS A 436 12.23 1.51 -12.86
N HIS A 437 13.27 2.29 -12.55
CA HIS A 437 14.08 2.18 -11.33
C HIS A 437 13.63 3.18 -10.27
N LEU A 438 12.46 3.81 -10.45
CA LEU A 438 11.91 4.84 -9.57
C LEU A 438 12.79 6.09 -9.47
N ARG A 439 13.69 6.31 -10.43
CA ARG A 439 14.51 7.51 -10.50
C ARG A 439 13.81 8.58 -11.33
N HIS A 440 13.84 9.82 -10.88
CA HIS A 440 13.26 10.94 -11.61
C HIS A 440 13.92 11.10 -12.99
N HIS A 441 13.13 11.25 -14.05
CA HIS A 441 13.67 11.33 -15.43
C HIS A 441 14.64 12.50 -15.64
N GLN A 442 14.43 13.61 -14.94
CA GLN A 442 15.29 14.80 -15.03
C GLN A 442 16.44 14.82 -14.01
N TYR A 443 16.27 14.21 -12.83
CA TYR A 443 17.21 14.38 -11.71
C TYR A 443 17.89 13.05 -11.40
N ARG A 444 19.14 12.89 -11.85
CA ARG A 444 19.85 11.59 -11.87
C ARG A 444 20.14 10.98 -10.50
N ASN A 445 20.06 11.79 -9.44
CA ASN A 445 20.30 11.37 -8.06
C ASN A 445 19.04 11.42 -7.17
N LEU A 446 17.86 11.52 -7.77
CA LEU A 446 16.58 11.58 -7.06
C LEU A 446 15.76 10.32 -7.35
N PHE A 447 15.48 9.55 -6.30
CA PHE A 447 14.51 8.47 -6.32
C PHE A 447 13.18 8.97 -5.74
N VAL A 448 12.07 8.62 -6.38
CA VAL A 448 10.71 8.91 -5.90
C VAL A 448 9.99 7.58 -5.76
N LEU A 449 9.97 7.10 -4.52
CA LEU A 449 9.56 5.74 -4.17
C LEU A 449 8.08 5.69 -3.77
N GLY A 450 7.57 4.46 -3.63
CA GLY A 450 6.22 4.21 -3.12
C GLY A 450 5.16 4.22 -4.20
N SER A 451 3.91 4.09 -3.78
CA SER A 451 2.78 3.85 -4.67
C SER A 451 2.37 5.04 -5.54
N GLY A 452 2.93 6.23 -5.26
CA GLY A 452 2.84 7.38 -6.16
C GLY A 452 3.37 7.08 -7.55
N SER A 453 4.26 6.09 -7.70
CA SER A 453 4.80 5.69 -8.99
C SER A 453 3.84 4.82 -9.82
N PHE A 454 2.71 4.35 -9.31
CA PHE A 454 1.92 3.33 -10.02
C PHE A 454 1.21 3.91 -11.27
N PRO A 455 1.41 3.35 -12.48
CA PRO A 455 0.72 3.80 -13.69
C PRO A 455 -0.78 3.44 -13.74
N THR A 456 -1.21 2.41 -13.00
CA THR A 456 -2.60 1.92 -12.90
C THR A 456 -2.92 1.49 -11.46
N TYR A 457 -4.21 1.49 -11.10
CA TYR A 457 -4.68 1.15 -9.74
C TYR A 457 -5.33 -0.23 -9.73
N THR A 458 -4.55 -1.25 -10.03
CA THR A 458 -4.90 -2.67 -9.86
C THR A 458 -5.69 -2.97 -8.57
N PRO A 459 -6.63 -3.94 -8.60
CA PRO A 459 -7.47 -4.22 -7.43
C PRO A 459 -6.71 -4.93 -6.30
N ALA A 460 -5.51 -5.45 -6.54
CA ALA A 460 -4.63 -5.99 -5.51
C ALA A 460 -4.00 -4.89 -4.63
N ASN A 461 -3.88 -5.14 -3.31
CA ASN A 461 -3.28 -4.18 -2.39
C ASN A 461 -1.84 -3.81 -2.80
N PRO A 462 -1.46 -2.52 -2.75
CA PRO A 462 -0.22 -2.03 -3.37
C PRO A 462 1.05 -2.32 -2.56
N THR A 463 0.93 -2.63 -1.25
CA THR A 463 2.06 -2.65 -0.31
C THR A 463 3.14 -3.64 -0.68
N LEU A 464 2.77 -4.84 -1.12
CA LEU A 464 3.77 -5.84 -1.50
C LEU A 464 4.54 -5.39 -2.75
N THR A 465 3.82 -4.88 -3.76
CA THR A 465 4.40 -4.40 -5.01
C THR A 465 5.30 -3.19 -4.82
N LEU A 466 4.88 -2.19 -4.03
CA LEU A 466 5.71 -1.00 -3.80
C LEU A 466 6.99 -1.35 -3.02
N SER A 467 6.92 -2.29 -2.08
CA SER A 467 8.12 -2.79 -1.38
C SER A 467 9.08 -3.51 -2.34
N ALA A 468 8.54 -4.33 -3.25
CA ALA A 468 9.36 -5.04 -4.24
C ALA A 468 10.03 -4.07 -5.21
N LEU A 469 9.31 -3.03 -5.66
CA LEU A 469 9.86 -1.97 -6.51
C LEU A 469 10.97 -1.19 -5.79
N SER A 470 10.82 -0.96 -4.48
CA SER A 470 11.85 -0.29 -3.68
C SER A 470 13.13 -1.14 -3.53
N LEU A 471 13.01 -2.46 -3.35
CA LEU A 471 14.17 -3.35 -3.40
C LEU A 471 14.82 -3.33 -4.79
N HIS A 472 14.03 -3.49 -5.85
CA HIS A 472 14.51 -3.44 -7.23
C HIS A 472 15.24 -2.13 -7.56
N ALA A 473 14.68 -0.99 -7.17
CA ALA A 473 15.26 0.33 -7.42
C ALA A 473 16.66 0.47 -6.79
N ALA A 474 16.81 0.10 -5.52
CA ALA A 474 18.11 0.11 -4.84
C ALA A 474 19.07 -0.93 -5.44
N ASP A 475 18.58 -2.14 -5.70
CA ASP A 475 19.39 -3.23 -6.23
C ASP A 475 19.97 -2.93 -7.62
N GLN A 476 19.21 -2.27 -8.49
CA GLN A 476 19.66 -1.98 -9.85
C GLN A 476 20.50 -0.69 -9.96
N SER A 477 20.55 0.11 -8.89
CA SER A 477 21.22 1.42 -8.90
C SER A 477 22.55 1.45 -8.15
N PHE A 478 22.82 0.46 -7.30
CA PHE A 478 24.00 0.36 -6.44
C PHE A 478 24.54 -1.05 -6.42
#